data_AF-A0AAV6BZ00-F1
#
_entry.id   AF-A0AAV6BZ00-F1
#
_cell.length_a   1.000
_cell.length_b   1.000
_cell.length_c   1.000
_cell.angle_alpha   90.00
_cell.angle_beta   90.00
_cell.angle_gamma   90.00
#
_symmetry.space_group_name_H-M   'P 1'
#
loop_
_entity.id
_entity.type
_entity.pdbx_description
1 polymer ?
#
loop_
_entity_poly.entity_id
_entity_poly.type
_entity_poly.pdbx_seq_one_letter_code
_entity_poly.pdbx_strand_id
1 'polypeptide(L)'
;GLPGSFVYLAGILEVCGGIALAVGVFTRPIALLFSVEMAVAIWKVHSAKGYFAVHEYEFPLALGVVCLVLTSTGAGAFSLDRILFERRSRASRPAKNE
;
A
#
# COMPACT_ATOMS: atom_id res chain seq x y z
N GLY A 1 7.10 7.22 -23.36
CA GLY A 1 5.87 7.22 -22.52
C GLY A 1 5.55 5.80 -22.10
N LEU A 2 4.89 5.63 -20.95
CA LEU A 2 4.37 4.33 -20.51
C LEU A 2 3.23 3.89 -21.46
N PRO A 3 3.05 2.58 -21.77
CA PRO A 3 1.92 2.14 -22.58
C PRO A 3 0.59 2.58 -21.94
N GLY A 4 -0.37 3.08 -22.72
CA GLY A 4 -1.61 3.67 -22.18
C GLY A 4 -2.38 2.77 -21.21
N SER A 5 -2.34 1.46 -21.42
CA SER A 5 -2.94 0.45 -20.54
C SER A 5 -2.42 0.52 -19.10
N PHE A 6 -1.13 0.82 -18.91
CA PHE A 6 -0.54 0.96 -17.58
C PHE A 6 -1.04 2.22 -16.86
N VAL A 7 -1.36 3.29 -17.59
CA VAL A 7 -1.88 4.53 -16.99
C VAL A 7 -3.28 4.29 -16.41
N TYR A 8 -4.13 3.58 -17.16
CA TYR A 8 -5.46 3.20 -16.65
C TYR A 8 -5.38 2.24 -15.47
N LEU A 9 -4.48 1.24 -15.54
CA LEU A 9 -4.29 0.29 -14.45
C LEU A 9 -3.78 0.98 -13.19
N ALA A 10 -2.80 1.88 -13.31
CA ALA A 10 -2.28 2.68 -12.20
C ALA A 10 -3.38 3.56 -11.60
N GLY A 11 -4.16 4.28 -12.42
CA GLY A 11 -5.24 5.12 -11.91
C GLY A 11 -6.33 4.32 -11.17
N ILE A 12 -6.69 3.13 -11.66
CA ILE A 12 -7.62 2.24 -10.94
C ILE A 12 -7.00 1.78 -9.62
N LEU A 13 -5.72 1.40 -9.62
CA LEU A 13 -5.01 0.96 -8.43
C LEU A 13 -4.85 2.08 -7.40
N GLU A 14 -4.60 3.32 -7.82
CA GLU A 14 -4.49 4.48 -6.94
C GLU A 14 -5.81 4.75 -6.21
N VAL A 15 -6.93 4.74 -6.94
CA VAL A 15 -8.24 5.01 -6.34
C VAL A 15 -8.72 3.84 -5.50
N CYS A 16 -8.81 2.64 -6.08
CA CYS A 16 -9.34 1.47 -5.37
C CYS A 16 -8.40 1.00 -4.28
N GLY A 17 -7.09 0.99 -4.54
CA GLY A 17 -6.07 0.61 -3.57
C GLY A 17 -5.96 1.63 -2.45
N GLY A 18 -6.06 2.94 -2.73
CA GLY A 18 -6.05 3.99 -1.71
C GLY A 18 -7.23 3.86 -0.75
N ILE A 19 -8.43 3.59 -1.27
CA ILE A 19 -9.62 3.30 -0.45
C ILE A 19 -9.40 2.04 0.39
N ALA A 20 -8.88 0.97 -0.21
CA ALA A 20 -8.64 -0.28 0.51
C ALA A 20 -7.58 -0.13 1.63
N LEU A 21 -6.53 0.66 1.39
CA LEU A 21 -5.53 1.04 2.40
C LEU A 21 -6.14 1.86 3.53
N ALA A 22 -6.98 2.86 3.19
CA ALA A 22 -7.66 3.70 4.17
C ALA A 22 -8.63 2.90 5.07
N VAL A 23 -9.34 1.94 4.47
CA VAL A 23 -10.27 1.03 5.16
C VAL A 23 -9.51 -0.08 5.94
N GLY A 24 -8.22 -0.28 5.64
CA GLY A 24 -7.38 -1.27 6.32
C GLY A 24 -7.72 -2.71 5.96
N VAL A 25 -8.05 -2.96 4.69
CA VAL A 25 -8.35 -4.30 4.14
C VAL A 25 -7.24 -4.68 3.17
N PHE A 26 -6.66 -5.88 3.33
CA PHE A 26 -5.52 -6.33 2.51
C PHE A 26 -4.35 -5.33 2.50
N THR A 27 -4.09 -4.68 3.63
CA THR A 27 -3.15 -3.56 3.75
C THR A 27 -1.74 -3.93 3.30
N ARG A 28 -1.29 -5.18 3.57
CA ARG A 28 0.06 -5.64 3.21
C ARG A 28 0.29 -5.77 1.70
N PRO A 29 -0.51 -6.55 0.94
CA PRO A 29 -0.31 -6.65 -0.50
C PRO A 29 -0.58 -5.34 -1.24
N ILE A 30 -1.55 -4.54 -0.79
CA ILE A 30 -1.86 -3.24 -1.43
C ILE A 30 -0.74 -2.23 -1.18
N ALA A 31 -0.22 -2.14 0.04
CA ALA A 31 0.93 -1.26 0.33
C ALA A 31 2.18 -1.66 -0.46
N LEU A 32 2.43 -2.97 -0.64
CA LEU A 32 3.55 -3.44 -1.47
C LEU A 32 3.37 -3.02 -2.93
N LEU A 33 2.16 -3.16 -3.49
CA LEU A 33 1.86 -2.72 -4.85
C LEU A 33 2.06 -1.21 -5.02
N PHE A 34 1.60 -0.38 -4.08
CA PHE A 34 1.83 1.06 -4.12
C PHE A 34 3.31 1.44 -4.01
N SER A 35 4.07 0.75 -3.15
CA SER A 35 5.50 1.02 -3.01
C SER A 35 6.25 0.75 -4.33
N VAL A 36 5.91 -0.34 -5.02
CA VAL A 36 6.47 -0.67 -6.33
C VAL A 36 6.02 0.33 -7.40
N GLU A 37 4.75 0.74 -7.38
CA GLU A 37 4.20 1.71 -8.34
C GLU A 37 4.91 3.08 -8.20
N MET A 38 5.07 3.58 -6.96
CA MET A 38 5.86 4.79 -6.68
C MET A 38 7.32 4.67 -7.14
N ALA A 39 7.96 3.51 -6.96
CA ALA A 39 9.33 3.29 -7.44
C ALA A 39 9.42 3.36 -8.98
N VAL A 40 8.46 2.75 -9.69
CA VAL A 40 8.36 2.81 -11.15
C VAL A 40 8.06 4.24 -11.63
N ALA A 41 7.17 4.96 -10.93
CA ALA A 41 6.82 6.34 -11.23
C ALA A 41 8.04 7.27 -11.08
N ILE A 42 8.83 7.13 -10.02
CA ILE A 42 10.08 7.88 -9.82
C ILE A 42 11.06 7.57 -10.96
N TRP A 43 11.30 6.29 -11.26
CA TRP A 43 12.24 5.92 -12.32
C TRP A 43 11.78 6.44 -13.70
N LYS A 44 10.51 6.26 -14.08
CA LYS A 44 10.08 6.61 -15.44
C LYS A 44 9.72 8.07 -15.65
N VAL A 45 9.19 8.75 -14.63
CA VAL A 45 8.72 10.14 -14.77
C VAL A 45 9.81 11.12 -14.34
N HIS A 46 10.55 10.81 -13.27
CA HIS A 46 11.50 11.75 -12.67
C HIS A 46 12.94 11.58 -13.16
N SER A 47 13.36 10.41 -13.67
CA SER A 47 14.69 10.27 -14.27
C SER A 47 14.90 11.16 -15.52
N ALA A 48 13.83 11.65 -16.15
CA ALA A 48 13.93 12.53 -17.31
C ALA A 48 14.25 13.99 -16.95
N LYS A 49 14.03 14.43 -15.71
CA LYS A 49 14.18 15.83 -15.28
C LYS A 49 15.47 16.11 -14.48
N GLY A 50 16.29 15.08 -14.23
CA GLY A 50 17.57 15.18 -13.53
C GLY A 50 17.48 14.97 -12.01
N TYR A 51 18.52 14.36 -11.45
CA TYR A 51 18.59 13.92 -10.04
C TYR A 51 18.48 15.05 -9.00
N PHE A 52 18.63 16.32 -9.42
CA PHE A 52 18.59 17.49 -8.54
C PHE A 52 17.19 18.14 -8.42
N ALA A 53 16.18 17.61 -9.12
CA ALA A 53 14.79 18.06 -9.00
C ALA A 53 14.11 17.46 -7.75
N VAL A 54 14.70 17.67 -6.58
CA VAL A 54 14.25 17.14 -5.28
C VAL A 54 12.76 17.38 -5.06
N HIS A 55 12.30 18.59 -5.32
CA HIS A 55 10.89 18.99 -5.16
C HIS A 55 9.88 18.16 -5.97
N GLU A 56 10.30 17.49 -7.04
CA GLU A 56 9.39 16.74 -7.90
C GLU A 56 9.25 15.28 -7.44
N TYR A 57 10.31 14.66 -6.91
CA TYR A 57 10.27 13.25 -6.46
C TYR A 57 10.09 13.06 -4.95
N GLU A 58 10.17 14.12 -4.14
CA GLU A 58 10.09 14.04 -2.67
C GLU A 58 8.77 13.41 -2.18
N PHE A 59 7.65 13.86 -2.76
CA PHE A 59 6.33 13.35 -2.40
C PHE A 59 6.13 11.86 -2.76
N PRO A 60 6.37 11.41 -4.02
CA PRO A 60 6.30 9.99 -4.34
C PRO A 60 7.27 9.12 -3.53
N LEU A 61 8.46 9.65 -3.22
CA LEU A 61 9.44 8.95 -2.41
C LEU A 61 8.95 8.76 -0.96
N ALA A 62 8.42 9.83 -0.34
CA ALA A 62 7.82 9.75 0.98
C ALA A 62 6.64 8.76 1.01
N LEU A 63 5.75 8.84 0.02
CA LEU A 63 4.60 7.94 -0.09
C LEU A 63 5.03 6.48 -0.26
N GLY A 64 6.04 6.24 -1.09
CA GLY A 64 6.62 4.92 -1.32
C GLY A 64 7.27 4.32 -0.07
N VAL A 65 7.99 5.12 0.72
CA VAL A 65 8.58 4.71 2.00
C VAL A 65 7.50 4.39 3.02
N VAL A 66 6.47 5.23 3.16
CA VAL A 66 5.33 4.96 4.05
C VAL A 66 4.65 3.64 3.68
N CYS A 67 4.42 3.39 2.40
CA CYS A 67 3.85 2.13 1.92
C CYS A 67 4.77 0.93 2.19
N LEU A 68 6.09 1.09 2.07
CA LEU A 68 7.07 0.06 2.41
C LEU A 68 7.03 -0.29 3.92
N VAL A 69 6.92 0.74 4.76
CA VAL A 69 6.75 0.57 6.21
C VAL A 69 5.45 -0.17 6.49
N LEU A 70 4.33 0.24 5.90
CA LEU A 70 3.03 -0.43 6.04
C LEU A 70 3.02 -1.88 5.56
N THR A 71 3.85 -2.21 4.56
CA THR A 71 4.04 -3.60 4.12
C THR A 71 4.64 -4.46 5.24
N SER A 72 5.62 -3.89 5.96
CA SER A 72 6.34 -4.55 7.05
C SER A 72 5.54 -4.60 8.35
N THR A 73 4.96 -3.47 8.76
CA THR A 73 4.19 -3.32 10.01
C THR A 73 2.78 -3.87 9.89
N GLY A 74 2.23 -3.94 8.68
CA GLY A 74 0.88 -4.42 8.43
C GLY A 74 -0.21 -3.41 8.78
N ALA A 75 -1.43 -3.91 8.83
CA ALA A 75 -2.62 -3.12 9.10
C ALA A 75 -2.64 -2.68 10.58
N GLY A 76 -2.70 -1.37 10.86
CA GLY A 76 -2.70 -0.79 12.21
C GLY A 76 -3.88 -1.25 13.08
N ALA A 77 -3.89 -0.88 14.37
CA ALA A 77 -4.82 -1.40 15.38
C ALA A 77 -6.32 -1.25 15.06
N PHE A 78 -6.70 -0.29 14.21
CA PHE A 78 -8.08 -0.03 13.77
C PHE A 78 -8.46 -0.69 12.44
N SER A 79 -7.60 -1.55 11.88
CA SER A 79 -7.83 -2.15 10.57
C SER A 79 -8.88 -3.26 10.61
N LEU A 80 -9.75 -3.32 9.60
CA LEU A 80 -10.72 -4.40 9.43
C LEU A 80 -10.07 -5.77 9.32
N ASP A 81 -8.84 -5.84 8.80
CA ASP A 81 -8.04 -7.08 8.75
C ASP A 81 -7.90 -7.71 10.14
N ARG A 82 -7.64 -6.90 11.17
CA ARG A 82 -7.51 -7.37 12.55
C ARG A 82 -8.86 -7.83 13.13
N ILE A 83 -9.94 -7.11 12.88
CA ILE A 83 -11.28 -7.49 13.34
C ILE A 83 -11.70 -8.84 12.74
N LEU A 84 -11.33 -9.10 11.48
CA LEU A 84 -11.67 -10.34 10.78
C LEU A 84 -10.79 -11.52 11.23
N PHE A 85 -9.49 -11.31 11.46
CA PHE A 85 -8.56 -12.37 11.87
C PHE A 85 -8.55 -12.65 13.38
N GLU A 86 -8.73 -11.66 14.26
CA GLU A 86 -8.82 -11.89 15.73
C GLU A 86 -10.13 -12.56 16.17
N ARG A 87 -11.24 -12.34 15.43
CA ARG A 87 -12.49 -13.06 15.73
C ARG A 87 -12.34 -14.57 15.53
N ARG A 88 -11.52 -15.01 14.56
CA ARG A 88 -11.34 -16.42 14.26
C ARG A 88 -10.50 -17.16 15.32
N SER A 89 -9.52 -16.49 15.92
CA SER A 89 -8.71 -17.06 17.00
C SER A 89 -9.45 -17.15 18.33
N ARG A 90 -10.43 -16.28 18.61
CA ARG A 90 -11.33 -16.44 19.77
C ARG A 90 -12.37 -17.54 19.60
N ALA A 91 -12.94 -17.69 18.39
CA ALA A 91 -13.94 -18.73 18.12
C ALA A 91 -13.40 -20.17 18.22
N SER A 92 -12.06 -20.33 18.19
CA SER A 92 -11.39 -21.64 18.19
C SER A 92 -10.85 -22.06 19.56
N ARG A 93 -11.03 -21.26 20.63
CA ARG A 93 -10.69 -21.73 21.99
C ARG A 93 -11.83 -22.63 22.48
N PRO A 94 -11.65 -23.96 22.57
CA PRO A 94 -12.64 -24.78 23.26
C PRO A 94 -12.72 -24.26 24.70
N ALA A 95 -13.95 -24.09 25.20
CA ALA A 95 -14.18 -23.78 26.59
C ALA A 95 -13.42 -24.80 27.43
N LYS A 96 -12.41 -24.33 28.16
CA LYS A 96 -11.71 -25.14 29.15
C LYS A 96 -12.72 -25.34 30.27
N ASN A 97 -13.47 -26.44 30.20
CA ASN A 97 -14.38 -26.85 31.26
C ASN A 97 -13.51 -27.22 32.47
N GLU A 98 -13.73 -26.51 33.57
CA GLU A 98 -13.18 -26.78 34.91
C GLU A 98 -13.75 -28.07 35.51
#